data_AF-A0A962TX40-F1
#
_entry.id   AF-A0A962TX40-F1
#
_cell.length_a   1.000
_cell.length_b   1.000
_cell.length_c   1.000
_cell.angle_alpha   90.00
_cell.angle_beta   90.00
_cell.angle_gamma   90.00
#
_symmetry.space_group_name_H-M   'P 1'
#
loop_
_entity.id
_entity.type
_entity.pdbx_description
1 polymer ?
#
loop_
_entity_poly.entity_id
_entity_poly.type
_entity_poly.pdbx_seq_one_letter_code
_entity_poly.pdbx_strand_id
1 'polypeptide(L)'
;MSTEDGLDRAHATALQRWQAPFPDFASGHDRRTSDAGLLELFYGGLLHAAAHDWLNAGRRLIDKTYVDMLWHVQRLTRMRACGAEQIAAALDDFIRGEVALRWTTLGQLTADDRAALARAWVEHLATHGFGSMHSEAAASRLLFYLCPTLPVFNLSSGHLLALQQLGHPTPSQRYGDYAAHAAAAYRERLPALLDRATPVSTDGDAARQVLTETDWWPRRLFDQLLREQVREGDATLFACDDAGQLVVGRRPPG
;
A
#
# COMPACT_ATOMS: atom_id res chain seq x y z
N MET A 1 -16.57 -18.30 -12.12
CA MET A 1 -17.00 -17.21 -11.22
C MET A 1 -17.19 -15.97 -12.07
N SER A 2 -18.34 -15.28 -11.98
CA SER A 2 -18.53 -14.07 -12.79
C SER A 2 -17.61 -12.95 -12.28
N THR A 3 -17.20 -12.05 -13.17
CA THR A 3 -16.37 -10.89 -12.81
C THR A 3 -17.09 -9.97 -11.83
N GLU A 4 -18.43 -9.91 -11.90
CA GLU A 4 -19.28 -9.12 -11.00
C GLU A 4 -19.28 -9.70 -9.59
N ASP A 5 -19.42 -11.02 -9.43
CA ASP A 5 -19.35 -11.68 -8.10
C ASP A 5 -18.00 -11.44 -7.41
N GLY A 6 -16.92 -11.40 -8.21
CA GLY A 6 -15.57 -11.11 -7.73
C GLY A 6 -15.43 -9.69 -7.19
N LEU A 7 -15.98 -8.72 -7.92
CA LEU A 7 -15.93 -7.32 -7.54
C LEU A 7 -16.81 -7.03 -6.31
N ASP A 8 -17.99 -7.63 -6.19
CA ASP A 8 -18.86 -7.48 -5.02
C ASP A 8 -18.18 -7.97 -3.74
N ARG A 9 -17.53 -9.14 -3.78
CA ARG A 9 -16.76 -9.66 -2.65
C ARG A 9 -15.55 -8.80 -2.33
N ALA A 10 -14.87 -8.29 -3.35
CA ALA A 10 -13.75 -7.39 -3.18
C ALA A 10 -14.19 -6.09 -2.48
N HIS A 11 -15.32 -5.52 -2.91
CA HIS A 11 -15.89 -4.33 -2.31
C HIS A 11 -16.31 -4.56 -0.86
N ALA A 12 -17.05 -5.64 -0.57
CA ALA A 12 -17.46 -5.98 0.79
C ALA A 12 -16.25 -6.17 1.72
N THR A 13 -15.21 -6.87 1.25
CA THR A 13 -13.99 -7.09 2.04
C THR A 13 -13.23 -5.78 2.25
N ALA A 14 -13.06 -4.95 1.22
CA ALA A 14 -12.39 -3.65 1.35
C ALA A 14 -13.16 -2.70 2.29
N LEU A 15 -14.48 -2.70 2.24
CA LEU A 15 -15.32 -1.89 3.12
C LEU A 15 -15.20 -2.35 4.58
N GLN A 16 -15.19 -3.66 4.82
CA GLN A 16 -14.91 -4.19 6.15
C GLN A 16 -13.53 -3.74 6.65
N ARG A 17 -12.50 -3.78 5.79
CA ARG A 17 -11.13 -3.34 6.13
C ARG A 17 -11.00 -1.84 6.38
N TRP A 18 -11.82 -1.04 5.70
CA TRP A 18 -11.91 0.38 5.93
C TRP A 18 -12.33 0.72 7.36
N GLN A 19 -13.33 0.00 7.88
CA GLN A 19 -14.00 0.35 9.13
C GLN A 19 -13.49 -0.45 10.34
N ALA A 20 -13.19 -1.74 10.14
CA ALA A 20 -12.90 -2.65 11.24
C ALA A 20 -11.41 -2.67 11.59
N PRO A 21 -11.06 -2.65 12.89
CA PRO A 21 -9.72 -2.99 13.34
C PRO A 21 -9.25 -4.34 12.81
N PHE A 22 -7.93 -4.51 12.72
CA PHE A 22 -7.32 -5.79 12.40
C PHE A 22 -7.50 -6.77 13.57
N PRO A 23 -8.21 -7.90 13.38
CA PRO A 23 -8.56 -8.78 14.49
C PRO A 23 -7.33 -9.43 15.14
N ASP A 24 -6.28 -9.68 14.36
CA ASP A 24 -5.08 -10.40 14.85
C ASP A 24 -4.00 -9.44 15.43
N PHE A 25 -4.30 -8.15 15.62
CA PHE A 25 -3.38 -7.20 16.25
C PHE A 25 -3.82 -6.86 17.68
N ALA A 26 -2.94 -7.12 18.65
CA ALA A 26 -3.20 -6.92 20.09
C ALA A 26 -4.53 -7.58 20.53
N SER A 27 -5.51 -6.79 20.96
CA SER A 27 -6.84 -7.27 21.37
C SER A 27 -7.86 -7.33 20.24
N GLY A 28 -7.49 -6.95 19.01
CA GLY A 28 -8.39 -6.89 17.85
C GLY A 28 -9.32 -5.68 17.84
N HIS A 29 -9.11 -4.69 18.72
CA HIS A 29 -9.97 -3.50 18.86
C HIS A 29 -9.25 -2.17 18.55
N ASP A 30 -7.97 -2.20 18.19
CA ASP A 30 -7.20 -0.99 17.91
C ASP A 30 -7.60 -0.39 16.56
N ARG A 31 -8.44 0.66 16.59
CA ARG A 31 -8.96 1.34 15.39
C ARG A 31 -7.87 1.83 14.44
N ARG A 32 -6.65 2.06 14.92
CA ARG A 32 -5.51 2.49 14.08
C ARG A 32 -5.06 1.43 13.08
N THR A 33 -5.55 0.20 13.21
CA THR A 33 -5.24 -0.92 12.31
C THR A 33 -6.28 -1.16 11.21
N SER A 34 -7.33 -0.32 11.12
CA SER A 34 -8.18 -0.26 9.92
C SER A 34 -7.48 0.52 8.80
N ASP A 35 -7.96 0.41 7.56
CA ASP A 35 -7.37 1.17 6.45
C ASP A 35 -7.53 2.70 6.66
N ALA A 36 -8.65 3.15 7.22
CA ALA A 36 -8.86 4.55 7.57
C ALA A 36 -7.90 5.02 8.68
N GLY A 37 -7.71 4.19 9.71
CA GLY A 37 -6.78 4.47 10.80
C GLY A 37 -5.33 4.55 10.34
N LEU A 38 -4.93 3.67 9.41
CA LEU A 38 -3.59 3.71 8.83
C LEU A 38 -3.37 4.95 7.97
N LEU A 39 -4.35 5.37 7.16
CA LEU A 39 -4.23 6.64 6.42
C LEU A 39 -4.07 7.84 7.37
N GLU A 40 -4.80 7.86 8.47
CA GLU A 40 -4.68 8.92 9.47
C GLU A 40 -3.28 8.93 10.12
N LEU A 41 -2.75 7.76 10.49
CA LEU A 41 -1.42 7.66 11.09
C LEU A 41 -0.30 8.07 10.13
N PHE A 42 -0.36 7.62 8.88
CA PHE A 42 0.72 7.82 7.91
C PHE A 42 0.54 9.14 7.15
N TYR A 43 -0.51 9.28 6.35
CA TYR A 43 -0.75 10.47 5.55
C TYR A 43 -1.20 11.68 6.40
N GLY A 44 -2.07 11.46 7.39
CA GLY A 44 -2.44 12.51 8.36
C GLY A 44 -1.23 13.03 9.14
N GLY A 45 -0.30 12.14 9.50
CA GLY A 45 1.00 12.51 10.06
C GLY A 45 1.81 13.45 9.15
N LEU A 46 1.83 13.19 7.84
CA LEU A 46 2.50 14.07 6.87
C LEU A 46 1.78 15.41 6.68
N LEU A 47 0.45 15.42 6.63
CA LEU A 47 -0.34 16.65 6.56
C LEU A 47 -0.05 17.55 7.77
N HIS A 48 -0.06 16.97 8.96
CA HIS A 48 0.27 17.69 10.18
C HIS A 48 1.71 18.22 10.15
N ALA A 49 2.68 17.38 9.75
CA ALA A 49 4.07 17.80 9.63
C ALA A 49 4.24 18.97 8.64
N ALA A 50 3.62 18.88 7.46
CA ALA A 50 3.67 19.93 6.46
C ALA A 50 3.06 21.25 6.93
N ALA A 51 2.00 21.19 7.75
CA ALA A 51 1.38 22.38 8.35
C ALA A 51 2.26 23.03 9.44
N HIS A 52 3.28 22.32 9.93
CA HIS A 52 4.20 22.76 10.98
C HIS A 52 5.67 22.75 10.51
N ASP A 53 5.91 23.11 9.24
CA ASP A 53 7.24 23.27 8.66
C ASP A 53 8.15 22.03 8.79
N TRP A 54 7.56 20.84 8.83
CA TRP A 54 8.24 19.55 9.04
C TRP A 54 9.02 19.46 10.35
N LEU A 55 8.71 20.34 11.31
CA LEU A 55 9.25 20.33 12.66
C LEU A 55 8.42 19.39 13.52
N ASN A 56 9.08 18.45 14.20
CA ASN A 56 8.38 17.46 15.04
C ASN A 56 8.95 17.37 16.46
N ALA A 57 9.37 18.48 17.06
CA ALA A 57 9.82 18.57 18.45
C ALA A 57 10.77 17.43 18.92
N GLY A 58 11.63 16.94 18.03
CA GLY A 58 12.57 15.83 18.31
C GLY A 58 11.99 14.41 18.23
N ARG A 59 10.73 14.24 17.79
CA ARG A 59 10.09 12.94 17.52
C ARG A 59 10.16 12.60 16.03
N ARG A 60 10.09 11.31 15.72
CA ARG A 60 9.96 10.83 14.33
C ARG A 60 8.56 11.12 13.80
N LEU A 61 8.48 11.48 12.51
CA LEU A 61 7.21 11.74 11.84
C LEU A 61 6.33 10.49 11.80
N ILE A 62 6.95 9.32 11.59
CA ILE A 62 6.31 8.01 11.65
C ILE A 62 6.98 7.19 12.76
N ASP A 63 6.19 6.78 13.77
CA ASP A 63 6.67 5.97 14.89
C ASP A 63 6.81 4.50 14.50
N LYS A 64 7.75 3.77 15.13
CA LYS A 64 7.90 2.32 14.95
C LYS A 64 6.60 1.55 15.17
N THR A 65 5.75 2.02 16.08
CA THR A 65 4.46 1.39 16.41
C THR A 65 3.52 1.41 15.21
N TYR A 66 3.58 2.47 14.39
CA TYR A 66 2.77 2.59 13.18
C TYR A 66 3.27 1.62 12.10
N VAL A 67 4.59 1.49 11.98
CA VAL A 67 5.22 0.48 11.10
C VAL A 67 4.83 -0.93 11.54
N ASP A 68 4.90 -1.23 12.83
CA ASP A 68 4.52 -2.54 13.39
C ASP A 68 3.04 -2.86 13.11
N MET A 69 2.14 -1.88 13.30
CA MET A 69 0.72 -2.02 12.96
C MET A 69 0.53 -2.36 11.48
N LEU A 70 1.15 -1.57 10.59
CA LEU A 70 1.05 -1.81 9.15
C LEU A 70 1.57 -3.21 8.78
N TRP A 71 2.67 -3.66 9.39
CA TRP A 71 3.24 -4.98 9.12
C TRP A 71 2.30 -6.11 9.50
N HIS A 72 1.60 -5.99 10.63
CA HIS A 72 0.57 -6.97 11.01
C HIS A 72 -0.60 -6.96 10.04
N VAL A 73 -1.13 -5.76 9.77
CA VAL A 73 -2.28 -5.56 8.87
C VAL A 73 -2.00 -6.11 7.47
N GLN A 74 -0.78 -5.92 6.97
CA GLN A 74 -0.35 -6.30 5.63
C GLN A 74 0.36 -7.66 5.56
N ARG A 75 0.40 -8.42 6.67
CA ARG A 75 1.02 -9.75 6.79
C ARG A 75 2.51 -9.77 6.41
N LEU A 76 3.23 -8.72 6.77
CA LEU A 76 4.67 -8.57 6.57
C LEU A 76 5.50 -8.90 7.83
N THR A 77 4.86 -9.40 8.89
CA THR A 77 5.49 -9.72 10.19
C THR A 77 6.61 -10.76 10.13
N ARG A 78 6.79 -11.44 9.00
CA ARG A 78 7.88 -12.39 8.79
C ARG A 78 9.22 -11.72 8.52
N MET A 79 9.25 -10.45 8.10
CA MET A 79 10.47 -9.69 7.84
C MET A 79 11.22 -9.43 9.15
N ARG A 80 12.10 -10.36 9.55
CA ARG A 80 12.86 -10.30 10.81
C ARG A 80 14.18 -9.56 10.67
N ALA A 81 14.70 -9.45 9.45
CA ALA A 81 16.02 -8.87 9.20
C ALA A 81 16.07 -7.33 9.32
N CYS A 82 14.92 -6.63 9.35
CA CYS A 82 14.86 -5.20 9.62
C CYS A 82 13.74 -4.89 10.63
N GLY A 83 14.10 -4.34 11.79
CA GLY A 83 13.14 -4.00 12.84
C GLY A 83 12.41 -2.69 12.55
N ALA A 84 11.18 -2.55 13.07
CA ALA A 84 10.36 -1.35 12.88
C ALA A 84 11.03 -0.04 13.31
N GLU A 85 11.90 -0.09 14.32
CA GLU A 85 12.72 1.06 14.74
C GLU A 85 13.65 1.54 13.61
N GLN A 86 14.29 0.63 12.88
CA GLN A 86 15.19 0.99 11.78
C GLN A 86 14.39 1.52 10.58
N ILE A 87 13.26 0.88 10.26
CA ILE A 87 12.36 1.31 9.19
C ILE A 87 11.82 2.71 9.48
N ALA A 88 11.38 2.98 10.71
CA ALA A 88 10.88 4.29 11.11
C ALA A 88 11.97 5.38 11.02
N ALA A 89 13.23 5.07 11.31
CA ALA A 89 14.33 6.00 11.13
C ALA A 89 14.57 6.30 9.64
N ALA A 90 14.66 5.25 8.81
CA ALA A 90 14.86 5.41 7.37
C ALA A 90 13.68 6.12 6.68
N LEU A 91 12.46 5.94 7.19
CA LEU A 91 11.29 6.69 6.74
C LEU A 91 11.39 8.17 7.09
N ASP A 92 11.87 8.54 8.30
CA ASP A 92 12.05 9.95 8.66
C ASP A 92 13.06 10.63 7.72
N ASP A 93 14.19 9.96 7.45
CA ASP A 93 15.21 10.42 6.50
C ASP A 93 14.63 10.57 5.08
N PHE A 94 13.90 9.56 4.60
CA PHE A 94 13.24 9.60 3.30
C PHE A 94 12.19 10.73 3.21
N ILE A 95 11.37 10.90 4.25
CA ILE A 95 10.35 11.95 4.28
C ILE A 95 11.02 13.34 4.21
N ARG A 96 12.07 13.57 5.01
CA ARG A 96 12.78 14.86 5.02
C ARG A 96 13.57 15.11 3.73
N GLY A 97 14.22 14.07 3.20
CA GLY A 97 15.08 14.16 2.03
C GLY A 97 14.35 14.16 0.70
N GLU A 98 13.14 13.60 0.62
CA GLU A 98 12.42 13.43 -0.65
C GLU A 98 11.01 14.02 -0.63
N VAL A 99 10.20 13.64 0.36
CA VAL A 99 8.76 13.97 0.41
C VAL A 99 8.55 15.46 0.73
N ALA A 100 9.18 15.95 1.80
CA ALA A 100 9.06 17.32 2.26
C ALA A 100 9.47 18.34 1.18
N LEU A 101 10.55 18.03 0.45
CA LEU A 101 11.06 18.89 -0.62
C LEU A 101 10.10 19.05 -1.80
N ARG A 102 9.20 18.09 -2.01
CA ARG A 102 8.28 18.05 -3.15
C ARG A 102 6.82 18.25 -2.74
N TRP A 103 6.53 18.34 -1.44
CA TRP A 103 5.16 18.29 -0.93
C TRP A 103 4.22 19.30 -1.58
N THR A 104 4.65 20.54 -1.71
CA THR A 104 3.84 21.63 -2.28
C THR A 104 3.64 21.52 -3.79
N THR A 105 4.50 20.78 -4.49
CA THR A 105 4.45 20.61 -5.94
C THR A 105 3.86 19.26 -6.36
N LEU A 106 3.68 18.31 -5.44
CA LEU A 106 3.04 17.01 -5.72
C LEU A 106 1.68 17.17 -6.40
N GLY A 107 0.88 18.15 -5.96
CA GLY A 107 -0.44 18.48 -6.53
C GLY A 107 -0.40 18.89 -8.00
N GLN A 108 0.73 19.44 -8.45
CA GLN A 108 0.91 20.05 -9.78
C GLN A 108 1.47 19.06 -10.81
N LEU A 109 1.92 17.88 -10.36
CA LEU A 109 2.48 16.85 -11.23
C LEU A 109 1.41 16.30 -12.17
N THR A 110 1.82 16.07 -13.42
CA THR A 110 1.02 15.35 -14.42
C THR A 110 0.82 13.89 -13.99
N ALA A 111 -0.13 13.20 -14.63
CA ALA A 111 -0.36 11.77 -14.33
C ALA A 111 0.90 10.92 -14.59
N ASP A 112 1.62 11.20 -15.68
CA ASP A 112 2.84 10.48 -16.05
C ASP A 112 3.99 10.78 -15.07
N ASP A 113 4.16 12.04 -14.65
CA ASP A 113 5.15 12.43 -13.65
C ASP A 113 4.87 11.79 -12.29
N ARG A 114 3.59 11.71 -11.89
CA ARG A 114 3.19 11.00 -10.65
C ARG A 114 3.52 9.52 -10.73
N ALA A 115 3.26 8.87 -11.86
CA ALA A 115 3.58 7.46 -12.06
C ALA A 115 5.10 7.20 -12.07
N ALA A 116 5.88 8.09 -12.70
CA ALA A 116 7.34 8.04 -12.66
C ALA A 116 7.86 8.22 -11.23
N LEU A 117 7.36 9.22 -10.50
CA LEU A 117 7.76 9.50 -9.13
C LEU A 117 7.38 8.35 -8.18
N ALA A 118 6.18 7.79 -8.31
CA ALA A 118 5.73 6.65 -7.52
C ALA A 118 6.68 5.45 -7.64
N ARG A 119 7.12 5.13 -8.87
CA ARG A 119 8.10 4.06 -9.12
C ARG A 119 9.44 4.38 -8.50
N ALA A 120 9.98 5.58 -8.75
CA ALA A 120 11.27 6.00 -8.22
C ALA A 120 11.30 5.98 -6.68
N TRP A 121 10.22 6.41 -6.03
CA TRP A 121 10.11 6.39 -4.56
C TRP A 121 9.98 4.98 -4.00
N VAL A 122 9.26 4.08 -4.66
CA VAL A 122 9.24 2.66 -4.25
C VAL A 122 10.63 2.04 -4.37
N GLU A 123 11.36 2.28 -5.46
CA GLU A 123 12.71 1.75 -5.67
C GLU A 123 13.72 2.35 -4.67
N HIS A 124 13.64 3.65 -4.39
CA HIS A 124 14.45 4.32 -3.37
C HIS A 124 14.20 3.69 -2.00
N LEU A 125 12.95 3.64 -1.56
CA LEU A 125 12.60 3.11 -0.24
C LEU A 125 12.89 1.62 -0.14
N ALA A 126 12.73 0.86 -1.22
CA ALA A 126 13.11 -0.56 -1.27
C ALA A 126 14.61 -0.74 -1.03
N THR A 127 15.45 0.17 -1.56
CA THR A 127 16.91 0.08 -1.48
C THR A 127 17.47 0.59 -0.16
N HIS A 128 16.87 1.63 0.42
CA HIS A 128 17.42 2.33 1.57
C HIS A 128 16.59 2.19 2.86
N GLY A 129 15.32 1.79 2.74
CA GLY A 129 14.35 1.76 3.84
C GLY A 129 14.44 0.54 4.76
N PHE A 130 15.12 -0.54 4.33
CA PHE A 130 15.08 -1.84 5.03
C PHE A 130 16.48 -2.37 5.39
N GLY A 131 17.43 -1.47 5.66
CA GLY A 131 18.80 -1.83 6.02
C GLY A 131 19.56 -2.42 4.83
N SER A 132 20.14 -3.61 4.98
CA SER A 132 20.80 -4.33 3.87
C SER A 132 19.82 -5.08 2.97
N MET A 133 18.53 -5.08 3.30
CA MET A 133 17.49 -5.78 2.56
C MET A 133 16.93 -4.88 1.46
N HIS A 134 16.77 -5.44 0.27
CA HIS A 134 16.00 -4.81 -0.79
C HIS A 134 14.58 -5.38 -0.81
N SER A 135 13.54 -4.56 -0.57
CA SER A 135 12.15 -5.04 -0.58
C SER A 135 11.16 -4.04 -1.19
N GLU A 136 10.86 -4.25 -2.48
CA GLU A 136 9.84 -3.48 -3.21
C GLU A 136 8.41 -3.79 -2.73
N ALA A 137 8.16 -5.02 -2.28
CA ALA A 137 6.87 -5.41 -1.72
C ALA A 137 6.55 -4.66 -0.41
N ALA A 138 7.55 -4.50 0.45
CA ALA A 138 7.43 -3.72 1.68
C ALA A 138 7.31 -2.21 1.38
N ALA A 139 8.17 -1.68 0.50
CA ALA A 139 8.15 -0.27 0.10
C ALA A 139 6.82 0.16 -0.52
N SER A 140 6.27 -0.65 -1.44
CA SER A 140 4.99 -0.35 -2.09
C SER A 140 3.84 -0.27 -1.08
N ARG A 141 3.78 -1.16 -0.08
CA ARG A 141 2.75 -1.11 0.98
C ARG A 141 2.90 0.10 1.88
N LEU A 142 4.12 0.51 2.23
CA LEU A 142 4.35 1.73 3.00
C LEU A 142 3.87 2.95 2.22
N LEU A 143 4.33 3.10 0.97
CA LEU A 143 3.97 4.25 0.14
C LEU A 143 2.49 4.29 -0.25
N PHE A 144 1.81 3.14 -0.28
CA PHE A 144 0.37 3.08 -0.49
C PHE A 144 -0.44 3.85 0.58
N TYR A 145 0.02 3.87 1.83
CA TYR A 145 -0.62 4.64 2.92
C TYR A 145 0.08 5.98 3.20
N LEU A 146 1.39 6.07 2.98
CA LEU A 146 2.16 7.28 3.23
C LEU A 146 1.90 8.37 2.18
N CYS A 147 1.81 7.98 0.90
CA CYS A 147 1.68 8.91 -0.23
C CYS A 147 0.45 8.55 -1.11
N PRO A 148 -0.78 8.64 -0.56
CA PRO A 148 -1.99 8.20 -1.26
C PRO A 148 -2.29 8.99 -2.54
N THR A 149 -1.72 10.19 -2.71
CA THR A 149 -1.86 11.01 -3.93
C THR A 149 -1.02 10.52 -5.12
N LEU A 150 -0.13 9.54 -4.90
CA LEU A 150 0.67 8.89 -5.93
C LEU A 150 0.07 7.53 -6.32
N PRO A 151 0.11 7.14 -7.60
CA PRO A 151 -0.48 5.90 -8.11
C PRO A 151 0.39 4.67 -7.81
N VAL A 152 0.60 4.39 -6.53
CA VAL A 152 1.28 3.20 -6.01
C VAL A 152 0.33 1.99 -6.04
N PHE A 153 0.84 0.83 -6.43
CA PHE A 153 0.15 -0.46 -6.40
C PHE A 153 0.94 -1.44 -5.53
N ASN A 154 0.30 -2.24 -4.68
CA ASN A 154 1.04 -3.16 -3.80
C ASN A 154 1.66 -4.31 -4.58
N LEU A 155 2.95 -4.59 -4.40
CA LEU A 155 3.60 -5.73 -5.06
C LEU A 155 3.55 -7.00 -4.20
N SER A 156 3.20 -8.14 -4.80
CA SER A 156 3.34 -9.48 -4.20
C SER A 156 3.35 -10.57 -5.27
N SER A 157 3.77 -11.80 -4.96
CA SER A 157 3.59 -12.94 -5.87
C SER A 157 2.14 -13.15 -6.26
N GLY A 158 1.22 -12.98 -5.30
CA GLY A 158 -0.22 -13.05 -5.54
C GLY A 158 -0.68 -12.00 -6.54
N HIS A 159 -0.17 -10.77 -6.47
CA HIS A 159 -0.50 -9.72 -7.43
C HIS A 159 0.04 -10.03 -8.83
N LEU A 160 1.28 -10.53 -8.94
CA LEU A 160 1.85 -10.94 -10.23
C LEU A 160 1.01 -12.06 -10.88
N LEU A 161 0.62 -13.07 -10.09
CA LEU A 161 -0.23 -14.16 -10.54
C LEU A 161 -1.62 -13.67 -10.95
N ALA A 162 -2.23 -12.80 -10.16
CA ALA A 162 -3.54 -12.22 -10.46
C ALA A 162 -3.52 -11.45 -11.79
N LEU A 163 -2.50 -10.60 -12.00
CA LEU A 163 -2.36 -9.85 -13.26
C LEU A 163 -2.15 -10.79 -14.45
N GLN A 164 -1.35 -11.84 -14.31
CA GLN A 164 -1.18 -12.84 -15.35
C GLN A 164 -2.52 -13.51 -15.72
N GLN A 165 -3.34 -13.87 -14.73
CA GLN A 165 -4.66 -14.46 -14.94
C GLN A 165 -5.65 -13.48 -15.61
N LEU A 166 -5.45 -12.17 -15.41
CA LEU A 166 -6.21 -11.12 -16.09
C LEU A 166 -5.68 -10.76 -17.49
N GLY A 167 -4.65 -11.44 -17.98
CA GLY A 167 -4.07 -11.17 -19.30
C GLY A 167 -3.03 -10.06 -19.34
N HIS A 168 -2.53 -9.64 -18.17
CA HIS A 168 -1.49 -8.60 -17.99
C HIS A 168 -0.20 -9.21 -17.42
N PRO A 169 0.45 -10.15 -18.12
CA PRO A 169 1.67 -10.80 -17.60
C PRO A 169 2.80 -9.78 -17.47
N THR A 170 3.50 -9.81 -16.33
CA THR A 170 4.66 -8.95 -16.09
C THR A 170 5.95 -9.61 -16.57
N PRO A 171 6.82 -8.91 -17.31
CA PRO A 171 8.05 -9.49 -17.85
C PRO A 171 9.10 -9.77 -16.77
N SER A 172 9.05 -9.04 -15.65
CA SER A 172 9.93 -9.24 -14.50
C SER A 172 9.15 -9.14 -13.19
N GLN A 173 9.81 -9.49 -12.08
CA GLN A 173 9.26 -9.33 -10.74
C GLN A 173 9.58 -7.95 -10.14
N ARG A 174 10.23 -7.05 -10.89
CA ARG A 174 10.59 -5.71 -10.42
C ARG A 174 9.37 -4.79 -10.38
N TYR A 175 9.38 -3.86 -9.43
CA TYR A 175 8.28 -2.95 -9.24
C TYR A 175 7.97 -2.09 -10.46
N GLY A 176 9.00 -1.57 -11.15
CA GLY A 176 8.81 -0.72 -12.33
C GLY A 176 7.97 -1.37 -13.43
N ASP A 177 8.27 -2.63 -13.76
CA ASP A 177 7.52 -3.41 -14.77
C ASP A 177 6.13 -3.78 -14.25
N TYR A 178 6.05 -4.24 -12.99
CA TYR A 178 4.79 -4.56 -12.33
C TYR A 178 3.81 -3.38 -12.33
N ALA A 179 4.26 -2.20 -11.90
CA ALA A 179 3.44 -1.01 -11.74
C ALA A 179 2.84 -0.56 -13.09
N ALA A 180 3.59 -0.68 -14.19
CA ALA A 180 3.10 -0.35 -15.52
C ALA A 180 1.93 -1.26 -15.96
N HIS A 181 2.06 -2.58 -15.72
CA HIS A 181 1.02 -3.55 -16.05
C HIS A 181 -0.17 -3.46 -15.10
N ALA A 182 0.07 -3.23 -13.81
CA ALA A 182 -0.98 -2.97 -12.83
C ALA A 182 -1.78 -1.73 -13.20
N ALA A 183 -1.12 -0.64 -13.63
CA ALA A 183 -1.79 0.58 -14.08
C ALA A 183 -2.65 0.35 -15.35
N ALA A 184 -2.17 -0.46 -16.29
CA ALA A 184 -2.94 -0.83 -17.48
C ALA A 184 -4.22 -1.60 -17.11
N ALA A 185 -4.07 -2.67 -16.32
CA ALA A 185 -5.19 -3.46 -15.82
C ALA A 185 -6.16 -2.63 -14.97
N TYR A 186 -5.65 -1.74 -14.13
CA TYR A 186 -6.45 -0.83 -13.32
C TYR A 186 -7.29 0.10 -14.19
N ARG A 187 -6.72 0.72 -15.24
CA ARG A 187 -7.46 1.59 -16.16
C ARG A 187 -8.60 0.86 -16.86
N GLU A 188 -8.39 -0.39 -17.27
CA GLU A 188 -9.45 -1.22 -17.87
C GLU A 188 -10.60 -1.51 -16.90
N ARG A 189 -10.28 -1.64 -15.60
CA ARG A 189 -11.26 -1.93 -14.55
C ARG A 189 -11.89 -0.68 -13.93
N LEU A 190 -11.27 0.49 -14.12
CA LEU A 190 -11.64 1.73 -13.44
C LEU A 190 -13.13 2.07 -13.54
N PRO A 191 -13.82 1.97 -14.69
CA PRO A 191 -15.25 2.26 -14.76
C PRO A 191 -16.08 1.41 -13.79
N ALA A 192 -15.79 0.11 -13.70
CA ALA A 192 -16.49 -0.81 -12.80
C ALA A 192 -16.13 -0.57 -11.32
N LEU A 193 -14.90 -0.11 -11.05
CA LEU A 193 -14.46 0.24 -9.70
C LEU A 193 -15.13 1.53 -9.20
N LEU A 194 -15.31 2.53 -10.08
CA LEU A 194 -15.95 3.81 -9.75
C LEU A 194 -17.46 3.70 -9.52
N ASP A 195 -18.10 2.68 -10.09
CA ASP A 195 -19.52 2.37 -9.81
C ASP A 195 -19.76 1.88 -8.37
N ARG A 196 -18.69 1.52 -7.65
CA ARG A 196 -18.80 1.03 -6.27
C ARG A 196 -18.82 2.19 -5.29
N ALA A 197 -19.74 2.07 -4.32
CA ALA A 197 -19.88 3.06 -3.26
C ALA A 197 -18.54 3.28 -2.54
N THR A 198 -18.11 4.53 -2.48
CA THR A 198 -16.99 4.97 -1.66
C THR A 198 -17.43 4.98 -0.20
N PRO A 199 -16.63 4.47 0.75
CA PRO A 199 -17.00 4.48 2.15
C PRO A 199 -17.15 5.92 2.65
N VAL A 200 -18.02 6.11 3.63
CA VAL A 200 -18.08 7.38 4.35
C VAL A 200 -17.01 7.33 5.44
N SER A 201 -16.14 8.35 5.50
CA SER A 201 -15.24 8.51 6.65
C SER A 201 -15.93 9.30 7.74
N THR A 202 -16.21 8.65 8.88
CA THR A 202 -16.63 9.33 10.11
C THR A 202 -15.44 9.82 10.93
N ASP A 203 -14.25 9.25 10.68
CA ASP A 203 -13.05 9.43 11.49
C ASP A 203 -11.97 10.13 10.64
N GLY A 204 -11.32 11.16 11.21
CA GLY A 204 -10.13 11.80 10.65
C GLY A 204 -10.35 12.69 9.41
N ASP A 205 -9.65 13.81 9.36
CA ASP A 205 -9.70 14.71 8.20
C ASP A 205 -8.85 14.17 7.04
N ALA A 206 -7.76 13.45 7.32
CA ALA A 206 -6.87 12.93 6.28
C ALA A 206 -7.54 11.80 5.48
N ALA A 207 -8.17 10.83 6.14
CA ALA A 207 -8.91 9.76 5.48
C ALA A 207 -10.04 10.32 4.60
N ARG A 208 -10.79 11.32 5.08
CA ARG A 208 -11.81 12.00 4.29
C ARG A 208 -11.21 12.67 3.06
N GLN A 209 -10.12 13.43 3.24
CA GLN A 209 -9.43 14.12 2.16
C GLN A 209 -8.96 13.14 1.07
N VAL A 210 -8.36 12.00 1.46
CA VAL A 210 -7.91 10.97 0.53
C VAL A 210 -9.06 10.42 -0.31
N LEU A 211 -10.21 10.15 0.29
CA LEU A 211 -11.38 9.63 -0.43
C LEU A 211 -11.97 10.66 -1.42
N THR A 212 -11.87 11.96 -1.12
CA THR A 212 -12.45 13.01 -1.96
C THR A 212 -11.51 13.49 -3.06
N GLU A 213 -10.20 13.50 -2.82
CA GLU A 213 -9.23 14.16 -3.68
C GLU A 213 -8.34 13.20 -4.48
N THR A 214 -8.43 11.90 -4.22
CA THR A 214 -7.54 10.91 -4.83
C THR A 214 -8.30 9.68 -5.33
N ASP A 215 -7.62 8.87 -6.13
CA ASP A 215 -8.11 7.56 -6.60
C ASP A 215 -7.71 6.41 -5.67
N TRP A 216 -7.31 6.70 -4.43
CA TRP A 216 -6.81 5.69 -3.50
C TRP A 216 -7.85 4.59 -3.23
N TRP A 217 -9.13 4.94 -3.07
CA TRP A 217 -10.18 3.95 -2.83
C TRP A 217 -10.38 2.98 -4.01
N PRO A 218 -10.57 3.46 -5.26
CA PRO A 218 -10.54 2.58 -6.43
C PRO A 218 -9.29 1.70 -6.51
N ARG A 219 -8.10 2.22 -6.19
CA ARG A 219 -6.88 1.38 -6.14
C ARG A 219 -6.90 0.34 -5.03
N ARG A 220 -7.45 0.67 -3.87
CA ARG A 220 -7.64 -0.27 -2.76
C ARG A 220 -8.63 -1.38 -3.12
N LEU A 221 -9.70 -1.05 -3.84
CA LEU A 221 -10.64 -2.03 -4.41
C LEU A 221 -9.98 -2.92 -5.44
N PHE A 222 -9.15 -2.33 -6.33
CA PHE A 222 -8.39 -3.09 -7.30
C PHE A 222 -7.42 -4.07 -6.64
N ASP A 223 -6.66 -3.65 -5.62
CA ASP A 223 -5.83 -4.55 -4.80
C ASP A 223 -6.65 -5.71 -4.21
N GLN A 224 -7.84 -5.43 -3.68
CA GLN A 224 -8.70 -6.48 -3.14
C GLN A 224 -9.22 -7.42 -4.25
N LEU A 225 -9.58 -6.89 -5.41
CA LEU A 225 -10.02 -7.69 -6.55
C LEU A 225 -8.93 -8.66 -7.01
N LEU A 226 -7.67 -8.20 -7.09
CA LEU A 226 -6.53 -9.06 -7.39
C LEU A 226 -6.36 -10.17 -6.32
N ARG A 227 -6.62 -9.87 -5.04
CA ARG A 227 -6.61 -10.87 -3.98
C ARG A 227 -7.75 -11.88 -4.12
N GLU A 228 -8.95 -11.44 -4.47
CA GLU A 228 -10.09 -12.34 -4.73
C GLU A 228 -9.84 -13.26 -5.92
N GLN A 229 -9.13 -12.78 -6.95
CA GLN A 229 -8.80 -13.56 -8.13
C GLN A 229 -7.92 -14.79 -7.82
N VAL A 230 -7.04 -14.67 -6.81
CA VAL A 230 -6.11 -15.73 -6.38
C VAL A 230 -6.64 -16.52 -5.18
N ARG A 231 -7.75 -16.10 -4.56
CA ARG A 231 -8.27 -16.65 -3.28
C ARG A 231 -8.69 -18.12 -3.33
N GLU A 232 -8.73 -18.75 -4.50
CA GLU A 232 -8.74 -20.22 -4.62
C GLU A 232 -7.38 -20.88 -4.25
N GLY A 233 -6.38 -20.10 -3.82
CA GLY A 233 -5.03 -20.54 -3.47
C GLY A 233 -4.43 -19.93 -2.19
N ASP A 234 -3.14 -20.18 -2.00
CA ASP A 234 -2.36 -19.94 -0.77
C ASP A 234 -2.21 -18.44 -0.42
N ALA A 235 -2.83 -18.02 0.69
CA ALA A 235 -2.78 -16.63 1.17
C ALA A 235 -1.37 -16.13 1.52
N THR A 236 -0.37 -17.02 1.60
CA THR A 236 1.03 -16.65 1.77
C THR A 236 1.63 -15.95 0.54
N LEU A 237 1.02 -16.09 -0.64
CA LEU A 237 1.47 -15.41 -1.87
C LEU A 237 1.40 -13.87 -1.78
N PHE A 238 0.60 -13.36 -0.84
CA PHE A 238 0.48 -11.92 -0.58
C PHE A 238 1.36 -11.43 0.57
N ALA A 239 2.19 -12.30 1.14
CA ALA A 239 3.18 -11.96 2.17
C ALA A 239 4.59 -11.81 1.56
N CYS A 240 5.55 -11.43 2.41
CA CYS A 240 6.98 -11.54 2.13
C CYS A 240 7.61 -12.62 3.02
N ASP A 241 8.74 -13.16 2.59
CA ASP A 241 9.60 -13.98 3.44
C ASP A 241 10.39 -13.12 4.46
N ASP A 242 11.27 -13.75 5.22
CA ASP A 242 12.09 -13.09 6.24
C ASP A 242 13.16 -12.15 5.67
N ALA A 243 13.55 -12.36 4.41
CA ALA A 243 14.41 -11.51 3.62
C ALA A 243 13.63 -10.44 2.83
N GLY A 244 12.33 -10.27 3.09
CA GLY A 244 11.48 -9.28 2.43
C GLY A 244 11.25 -9.56 0.95
N GLN A 245 11.58 -10.76 0.48
CA GLN A 245 11.35 -11.19 -0.90
C GLN A 245 9.95 -11.75 -1.07
N LEU A 246 9.54 -11.86 -2.33
CA LEU A 246 8.23 -12.40 -2.70
C LEU A 246 8.17 -13.90 -2.37
N VAL A 247 7.13 -14.33 -1.66
CA VAL A 247 6.91 -15.76 -1.40
C VAL A 247 6.51 -16.44 -2.71
N VAL A 248 7.36 -17.30 -3.26
CA VAL A 248 7.03 -18.09 -4.45
C VAL A 248 6.21 -19.31 -3.99
N GLY A 249 4.96 -19.42 -4.49
CA GLY A 249 4.12 -20.57 -4.17
C GLY A 249 4.80 -21.87 -4.58
N ARG A 250 4.71 -22.91 -3.74
CA ARG A 250 5.07 -24.26 -4.18
C ARG A 250 4.14 -24.65 -5.32
N ARG A 251 4.67 -24.90 -6.52
CA ARG A 251 3.89 -25.60 -7.55
C ARG A 251 3.33 -26.89 -6.93
N PRO A 252 2.03 -27.17 -7.00
CA PRO A 252 1.56 -28.49 -6.64
C PRO A 252 2.32 -29.52 -7.50
N PRO A 253 2.73 -30.67 -6.94
CA PRO A 253 3.29 -31.73 -7.76
C PRO A 253 2.25 -32.08 -8.83
N GLY A 254 2.68 -32.02 -10.10
CA GLY A 254 1.87 -32.39 -11.25
C GLY A 254 1.66 -33.90 -11.35
#